data_AF-A0A0P9FJF9-F1
#
_entry.id   AF-A0A0P9FJF9-F1
#
_cell.length_a   1.000
_cell.length_b   1.000
_cell.length_c   1.000
_cell.angle_alpha   90.00
_cell.angle_beta   90.00
_cell.angle_gamma   90.00
#
_symmetry.space_group_name_H-M   'P 1'
#
loop_
_entity.id
_entity.type
_entity.pdbx_description
1 polymer ?
#
loop_
_entity_poly.entity_id
_entity_poly.type
_entity_poly.pdbx_seq_one_letter_code
_entity_poly.pdbx_strand_id
1 'polypeptide(L)'
;MPAIPAMAEHAYDPLASPALRHALPGIVVAFDEAAILAHVQAALAVQPGYAIIGCELEQGTYTPGEGCVARYILAVEGEMASSALVSAQLFADASASAAFFEHRLAPLAGQVAQRPELRWCAQPVAHLPELAMVLFAYPLDGELPELLGAADGAGMRAHLASLLGTYTPDTCEPELVDYGRQRRCTLRYRLGGADGDMLVYGKLTGDGSVALA
;
A
#
# COMPACT_ATOMS: atom_id res chain seq x y z
N MET A 1 27.63 -0.12 41.43
CA MET A 1 27.16 -0.37 40.04
C MET A 1 27.39 0.89 39.25
N PRO A 2 28.20 0.89 38.18
CA PRO A 2 28.37 2.08 37.36
C PRO A 2 27.06 2.34 36.61
N ALA A 3 26.60 3.59 36.63
CA ALA A 3 25.43 4.04 35.90
C ALA A 3 25.70 3.89 34.39
N ILE A 4 24.80 3.22 33.67
CA ILE A 4 24.79 3.20 32.22
C ILE A 4 24.55 4.66 31.80
N PRO A 5 25.44 5.30 31.02
CA PRO A 5 25.21 6.66 30.57
C PRO A 5 23.93 6.65 29.73
N ALA A 6 23.01 7.58 30.01
CA ALA A 6 21.86 7.83 29.17
C ALA A 6 22.37 8.24 27.78
N MET A 7 22.43 7.29 26.85
CA MET A 7 22.69 7.58 25.45
C MET A 7 21.55 8.47 24.97
N ALA A 8 21.89 9.65 24.45
CA ALA A 8 20.90 10.54 23.85
C ALA A 8 20.06 9.76 22.83
N GLU A 9 18.73 9.88 22.89
CA GLU A 9 17.76 9.19 22.01
C GLU A 9 18.08 9.35 20.51
N HIS A 10 18.81 10.41 20.15
CA HIS A 10 19.28 10.69 18.79
C HIS A 10 20.42 9.80 18.30
N ALA A 11 21.05 8.99 19.15
CA ALA A 11 22.14 8.08 18.78
C ALA A 11 21.66 6.86 17.99
N TYR A 12 20.34 6.64 17.91
CA TYR A 12 19.71 5.48 17.26
C TYR A 12 18.72 5.87 16.16
N ASP A 13 18.79 7.08 15.62
CA ASP A 13 18.00 7.43 14.43
C ASP A 13 18.58 6.69 13.20
N PRO A 14 17.87 5.69 12.63
CA PRO A 14 18.35 4.99 11.45
C PRO A 14 18.50 5.93 10.26
N LEU A 15 17.67 6.98 10.19
CA LEU A 15 17.73 7.97 9.13
C LEU A 15 18.99 8.81 9.22
N ALA A 16 19.66 8.91 10.36
CA ALA A 16 20.97 9.57 10.48
C ALA A 16 22.13 8.70 9.95
N SER A 17 21.91 7.41 9.68
CA SER A 17 22.94 6.48 9.22
C SER A 17 23.40 6.78 7.79
N PRO A 18 24.69 7.11 7.56
CA PRO A 18 25.23 7.31 6.21
C PRO A 18 25.14 6.04 5.36
N ALA A 19 25.31 4.86 5.98
CA ALA A 19 25.20 3.57 5.29
C ALA A 19 23.78 3.34 4.77
N LEU A 20 22.75 3.69 5.56
CA LEU A 20 21.36 3.56 5.13
C LEU A 20 21.03 4.54 4.00
N ARG A 21 21.44 5.81 4.12
CA ARG A 21 21.24 6.83 3.07
C ARG A 21 21.95 6.48 1.77
N HIS A 22 23.13 5.85 1.84
CA HIS A 22 23.85 5.38 0.67
C HIS A 22 23.14 4.17 0.03
N ALA A 23 22.66 3.24 0.86
CA ALA A 23 21.93 2.06 0.38
C ALA A 23 20.53 2.39 -0.15
N LEU A 24 19.90 3.47 0.31
CA LEU A 24 18.55 3.90 -0.08
C LEU A 24 18.50 5.43 -0.23
N PRO A 25 18.77 5.96 -1.44
CA PRO A 25 18.88 7.40 -1.66
C PRO A 25 17.63 8.19 -1.27
N GLY A 26 16.43 7.63 -1.50
CA GLY A 26 15.15 8.27 -1.19
C GLY A 26 14.71 8.19 0.28
N ILE A 27 15.46 7.53 1.18
CA ILE A 27 14.96 7.17 2.52
C ILE A 27 14.59 8.38 3.39
N VAL A 28 15.34 9.47 3.29
CA VAL A 28 15.06 10.69 4.06
C VAL A 28 13.76 11.34 3.59
N VAL A 29 13.52 11.39 2.27
CA VAL A 29 12.29 11.94 1.70
C VAL A 29 11.09 11.06 2.05
N ALA A 30 11.23 9.73 1.97
CA ALA A 30 10.14 8.82 2.28
C ALA A 30 9.69 8.90 3.76
N PHE A 31 10.59 9.22 4.69
CA PHE A 31 10.24 9.35 6.11
C PHE A 31 9.95 10.79 6.55
N ASP A 32 9.91 11.74 5.61
CA ASP A 32 9.45 13.11 5.81
C ASP A 32 8.06 13.26 5.16
N GLU A 33 7.02 13.26 5.99
CA GLU A 33 5.61 13.30 5.55
C GLU A 33 5.30 14.52 4.67
N ALA A 34 5.93 15.68 4.94
CA ALA A 34 5.72 16.87 4.15
C ALA A 34 6.43 16.78 2.80
N ALA A 35 7.65 16.24 2.78
CA ALA A 35 8.40 16.05 1.55
C ALA A 35 7.74 15.02 0.64
N ILE A 36 7.35 13.85 1.18
CA ILE A 36 6.71 12.79 0.39
C ILE A 36 5.33 13.22 -0.12
N LEU A 37 4.57 14.02 0.66
CA LEU A 37 3.27 14.52 0.23
C LEU A 37 3.37 15.33 -1.08
N ALA A 38 4.39 16.18 -1.22
CA ALA A 38 4.61 16.94 -2.45
C ALA A 38 4.87 16.02 -3.66
N HIS A 39 5.64 14.95 -3.47
CA HIS A 39 5.87 13.95 -4.51
C HIS A 39 4.60 13.16 -4.84
N VAL A 40 3.82 12.75 -3.84
CA VAL A 40 2.55 12.03 -4.01
C VAL A 40 1.55 12.88 -4.80
N GLN A 41 1.37 14.15 -4.42
CA GLN A 41 0.44 15.06 -5.09
C GLN A 41 0.80 15.27 -6.57
N ALA A 42 2.09 15.46 -6.85
CA ALA A 42 2.57 15.67 -8.22
C ALA A 42 2.53 14.38 -9.06
N ALA A 43 3.02 13.28 -8.51
CA ALA A 43 3.27 12.06 -9.27
C ALA A 43 2.03 11.20 -9.48
N LEU A 44 1.08 11.19 -8.52
CA LEU A 44 -0.16 10.43 -8.68
C LEU A 44 -1.25 11.24 -9.41
N ALA A 45 -0.97 12.50 -9.75
CA ALA A 45 -1.85 13.40 -10.48
C ALA A 45 -3.26 13.43 -9.85
N VAL A 46 -3.38 14.06 -8.67
CA VAL A 46 -4.65 14.22 -7.95
C VAL A 46 -5.72 14.82 -8.88
N GLN A 47 -6.87 14.16 -8.92
CA GLN A 47 -7.96 14.53 -9.82
C GLN A 47 -8.60 15.86 -9.41
N PRO A 48 -9.11 16.66 -10.38
CA PRO A 48 -9.90 17.83 -10.06
C PRO A 48 -11.07 17.48 -9.15
N GLY A 49 -11.30 18.30 -8.13
CA GLY A 49 -12.34 18.07 -7.11
C GLY A 49 -11.88 17.22 -5.92
N TYR A 50 -10.64 16.74 -5.93
CA TYR A 50 -10.00 16.11 -4.78
C TYR A 50 -8.82 16.91 -4.26
N ALA A 51 -8.54 16.80 -2.96
CA ALA A 51 -7.37 17.38 -2.32
C ALA A 51 -6.82 16.42 -1.26
N ILE A 52 -5.50 16.27 -1.21
CA ILE A 52 -4.84 15.55 -0.13
C ILE A 52 -4.54 16.58 0.97
N ILE A 53 -5.22 16.45 2.11
CA ILE A 53 -5.17 17.40 3.23
C ILE A 53 -4.30 16.90 4.39
N GLY A 54 -3.87 15.64 4.34
CA GLY A 54 -2.99 15.04 5.34
C GLY A 54 -2.28 13.80 4.79
N CYS A 55 -1.12 13.52 5.36
CA CYS A 55 -0.30 12.36 5.04
C CYS A 55 0.35 11.90 6.34
N GLU A 56 0.08 10.67 6.76
CA GLU A 56 0.64 10.06 7.96
C GLU A 56 1.42 8.81 7.55
N LEU A 57 2.67 8.69 8.00
CA LEU A 57 3.47 7.48 7.85
C LEU A 57 2.94 6.42 8.83
N GLU A 58 2.27 5.41 8.30
CA GLU A 58 1.71 4.31 9.07
C GLU A 58 2.76 3.23 9.38
N GLN A 59 3.54 2.85 8.37
CA GLN A 59 4.53 1.78 8.51
C GLN A 59 5.75 2.00 7.64
N GLY A 60 6.94 1.70 8.17
CA GLY A 60 8.18 1.55 7.43
C GLY A 60 8.79 0.17 7.65
N THR A 61 9.14 -0.56 6.58
CA THR A 61 9.79 -1.87 6.68
C THR A 61 11.02 -1.91 5.80
N TYR A 62 12.19 -2.08 6.42
CA TYR A 62 13.46 -2.30 5.74
C TYR A 62 13.79 -3.79 5.70
N THR A 63 14.09 -4.30 4.52
CA THR A 63 14.58 -5.67 4.31
C THR A 63 15.97 -5.59 3.67
N PRO A 64 17.03 -6.08 4.35
CA PRO A 64 18.39 -6.07 3.80
C PRO A 64 18.46 -6.73 2.42
N GLY A 65 19.02 -6.00 1.45
CA GLY A 65 19.17 -6.47 0.07
C GLY A 65 17.92 -6.34 -0.81
N GLU A 66 16.74 -6.08 -0.24
CA GLU A 66 15.50 -5.88 -1.00
C GLU A 66 15.08 -4.40 -1.06
N GLY A 67 15.36 -3.65 0.01
CA GLY A 67 15.09 -2.21 0.08
C GLY A 67 14.17 -1.84 1.24
N CYS A 68 13.37 -0.79 1.06
CA CYS A 68 12.42 -0.34 2.08
C CYS A 68 11.04 -0.09 1.48
N VAL A 69 9.99 -0.47 2.20
CA VAL A 69 8.61 -0.08 1.88
C VAL A 69 8.09 0.81 3.00
N ALA A 70 7.69 2.03 2.66
CA ALA A 70 6.97 2.95 3.51
C ALA A 70 5.50 3.03 3.07
N ARG A 71 4.57 3.08 4.01
CA ARG A 71 3.12 3.15 3.77
C ARG A 71 2.54 4.36 4.45
N TYR A 72 1.67 5.06 3.74
CA TYR A 72 1.06 6.30 4.18
C TYR A 72 -0.45 6.20 4.11
N ILE A 73 -1.09 6.66 5.16
CA ILE A 73 -2.52 6.95 5.15
C ILE A 73 -2.67 8.42 4.75
N LEU A 74 -3.31 8.64 3.61
CA LEU A 74 -3.63 9.96 3.11
C LEU A 74 -5.05 10.33 3.52
N ALA A 75 -5.23 11.53 4.06
CA ALA A 75 -6.55 12.12 4.23
C ALA A 75 -6.90 12.85 2.93
N VAL A 76 -7.97 12.40 2.26
CA VAL A 76 -8.42 12.92 0.97
C VAL A 76 -9.78 13.56 1.14
N GLU A 77 -9.86 14.84 0.78
CA GLU A 77 -11.10 15.58 0.66
C GLU A 77 -11.60 15.50 -0.79
N GLY A 78 -12.90 15.37 -0.97
CA GLY A 78 -13.58 15.25 -2.27
C GLY A 78 -15.08 15.44 -2.11
N GLU A 79 -15.91 14.67 -2.82
CA GLU A 79 -17.37 14.65 -2.57
C GLU A 79 -17.70 14.23 -1.14
N MET A 80 -16.93 13.29 -0.59
CA MET A 80 -16.93 12.92 0.83
C MET A 80 -15.48 12.78 1.30
N ALA A 81 -15.25 13.10 2.57
CA ALA A 81 -13.95 12.82 3.19
C ALA A 81 -13.69 11.31 3.20
N SER A 82 -12.52 10.92 2.74
CA SER A 82 -12.07 9.53 2.69
C SER A 82 -10.59 9.42 3.02
N SER A 83 -10.12 8.21 3.31
CA SER A 83 -8.70 7.90 3.36
C SER A 83 -8.26 7.10 2.16
N ALA A 84 -7.00 7.27 1.76
CA ALA A 84 -6.35 6.44 0.74
C ALA A 84 -5.03 5.91 1.27
N LEU A 85 -4.70 4.66 0.97
CA LEU A 85 -3.41 4.09 1.32
C LEU A 85 -2.47 4.16 0.12
N VAL A 86 -1.29 4.75 0.32
CA VAL A 86 -0.22 4.83 -0.69
C VAL A 86 1.03 4.19 -0.12
N SER A 87 1.74 3.42 -0.95
CA SER A 87 3.03 2.85 -0.61
C SER A 87 4.13 3.49 -1.44
N ALA A 88 5.26 3.74 -0.81
CA ALA A 88 6.55 4.04 -1.42
C ALA A 88 7.47 2.83 -1.27
N GLN A 89 7.95 2.28 -2.38
CA GLN A 89 8.99 1.25 -2.36
C GLN A 89 10.30 1.83 -2.87
N LEU A 90 11.29 1.81 -2.01
CA LEU A 90 12.63 2.34 -2.20
C LEU A 90 13.60 1.23 -2.56
N PHE A 91 14.46 1.53 -3.52
CA PHE A 91 15.46 0.62 -4.06
C PHE A 91 16.86 1.21 -3.90
N ALA A 92 17.87 0.37 -4.13
CA ALA A 92 19.26 0.78 -4.08
C ALA A 92 19.63 1.81 -5.16
N ASP A 93 18.97 1.73 -6.32
CA ASP A 93 19.25 2.61 -7.46
C ASP A 93 18.04 2.77 -8.39
N ALA A 94 18.16 3.76 -9.30
CA ALA A 94 17.14 4.09 -10.26
C ALA A 94 16.83 2.93 -11.24
N SER A 95 17.82 2.10 -11.58
CA SER A 95 17.62 0.98 -12.51
C SER A 95 16.76 -0.11 -11.87
N ALA A 96 16.98 -0.43 -10.60
CA ALA A 96 16.17 -1.38 -9.86
C ALA A 96 14.72 -0.90 -9.70
N SER A 97 14.53 0.38 -9.36
CA SER A 97 13.19 0.98 -9.27
C SER A 97 12.45 1.01 -10.61
N ALA A 98 13.15 1.30 -11.71
CA ALA A 98 12.58 1.28 -13.06
C ALA A 98 12.15 -0.13 -13.47
N ALA A 99 13.01 -1.13 -13.25
CA ALA A 99 12.69 -2.52 -13.57
C ALA A 99 11.46 -3.02 -12.78
N PHE A 100 11.36 -2.66 -11.49
CA PHE A 100 10.18 -2.99 -10.70
C PHE A 100 8.92 -2.29 -11.23
N PHE A 101 9.01 -0.99 -11.52
CA PHE A 101 7.89 -0.23 -12.08
C PHE A 101 7.37 -0.86 -13.38
N GLU A 102 8.27 -1.07 -14.36
CA GLU A 102 7.92 -1.57 -15.68
C GLU A 102 7.38 -2.99 -15.68
N HIS A 103 7.97 -3.89 -14.87
CA HIS A 103 7.62 -5.30 -14.90
C HIS A 103 6.55 -5.71 -13.89
N ARG A 104 6.35 -4.95 -12.81
CA ARG A 104 5.46 -5.34 -11.70
C ARG A 104 4.30 -4.38 -11.48
N LEU A 105 4.49 -3.07 -11.63
CA LEU A 105 3.44 -2.08 -11.34
C LEU A 105 2.68 -1.61 -12.59
N ALA A 106 3.38 -1.21 -13.64
CA ALA A 106 2.76 -0.70 -14.86
C ALA A 106 1.73 -1.67 -15.48
N PRO A 107 1.95 -3.01 -15.50
CA PRO A 107 0.94 -3.95 -15.98
C PRO A 107 -0.34 -3.98 -15.13
N LEU A 108 -0.25 -3.68 -13.83
CA LEU A 108 -1.41 -3.64 -12.93
C LEU A 108 -2.18 -2.34 -13.07
N ALA A 109 -1.49 -1.21 -13.28
CA ALA A 109 -2.12 0.10 -13.48
C ALA A 109 -3.10 0.12 -14.67
N GLY A 110 -2.81 -0.64 -15.73
CA GLY A 110 -3.73 -0.79 -16.88
C GLY A 110 -5.05 -1.49 -16.56
N GLN A 111 -5.15 -2.18 -15.42
CA GLN A 111 -6.32 -2.97 -15.03
C GLN A 111 -7.30 -2.22 -14.11
N VAL A 112 -6.93 -1.02 -13.64
CA VAL A 112 -7.65 -0.35 -12.54
C VAL A 112 -8.40 0.92 -12.94
N ALA A 113 -8.62 1.14 -14.23
CA ALA A 113 -9.12 2.41 -14.78
C ALA A 113 -10.48 2.90 -14.24
N GLN A 114 -11.19 2.12 -13.42
CA GLN A 114 -12.51 2.46 -12.85
C GLN A 114 -12.68 2.01 -11.38
N ARG A 115 -11.59 1.80 -10.64
CA ARG A 115 -11.67 1.36 -9.24
C ARG A 115 -12.13 2.51 -8.32
N PRO A 116 -13.22 2.36 -7.54
CA PRO A 116 -13.72 3.41 -6.65
C PRO A 116 -12.67 3.97 -5.69
N GLU A 117 -11.78 3.11 -5.19
CA GLU A 117 -10.69 3.41 -4.26
C GLU A 117 -9.64 4.36 -4.85
N LEU A 118 -9.57 4.43 -6.18
CA LEU A 118 -8.57 5.20 -6.92
C LEU A 118 -9.14 6.45 -7.59
N ARG A 119 -10.43 6.77 -7.39
CA ARG A 119 -11.10 7.92 -8.04
C ARG A 119 -10.42 9.28 -7.77
N TRP A 120 -9.66 9.38 -6.69
CA TRP A 120 -8.96 10.61 -6.29
C TRP A 120 -7.68 10.88 -7.11
N CYS A 121 -7.15 9.91 -7.87
CA CYS A 121 -5.91 10.06 -8.64
C CYS A 121 -6.10 9.65 -10.11
N ALA A 122 -5.32 10.26 -11.01
CA ALA A 122 -5.30 9.90 -12.42
C ALA A 122 -4.21 8.85 -12.73
N GLN A 123 -3.17 8.81 -11.91
CA GLN A 123 -2.02 7.93 -12.07
C GLN A 123 -1.81 7.17 -10.76
N PRO A 124 -2.40 5.98 -10.57
CA PRO A 124 -2.34 5.28 -9.30
C PRO A 124 -0.97 4.63 -9.02
N VAL A 125 -0.03 4.74 -9.97
CA VAL A 125 1.37 4.36 -9.81
C VAL A 125 2.27 5.44 -10.41
N ALA A 126 3.45 5.62 -9.83
CA ALA A 126 4.46 6.52 -10.37
C ALA A 126 5.88 5.99 -10.12
N HIS A 127 6.81 6.37 -10.99
CA HIS A 127 8.23 6.12 -10.82
C HIS A 127 8.95 7.45 -10.55
N LEU A 128 9.76 7.49 -9.50
CA LEU A 128 10.55 8.64 -9.06
C LEU A 128 12.04 8.26 -9.13
N PRO A 129 12.65 8.33 -10.32
CA PRO A 129 14.01 7.85 -10.56
C PRO A 129 15.05 8.58 -9.71
N GLU A 130 14.85 9.87 -9.43
CA GLU A 130 15.73 10.70 -8.61
C GLU A 130 15.79 10.27 -7.14
N LEU A 131 14.79 9.52 -6.68
CA LEU A 131 14.73 8.96 -5.33
C LEU A 131 14.93 7.44 -5.32
N ALA A 132 15.20 6.82 -6.48
CA ALA A 132 15.22 5.36 -6.65
C ALA A 132 13.96 4.70 -6.04
N MET A 133 12.79 5.27 -6.33
CA MET A 133 11.54 4.94 -5.63
C MET A 133 10.39 4.78 -6.62
N VAL A 134 9.43 3.93 -6.26
CA VAL A 134 8.11 3.87 -6.91
C VAL A 134 7.02 4.17 -5.89
N LEU A 135 5.95 4.80 -6.36
CA LEU A 135 4.73 5.04 -5.60
C LEU A 135 3.59 4.20 -6.18
N PHE A 136 2.72 3.67 -5.34
CA PHE A 136 1.51 3.00 -5.77
C PHE A 136 0.39 3.10 -4.73
N ALA A 137 -0.84 3.34 -5.20
CA ALA A 137 -2.03 3.42 -4.38
C ALA A 137 -2.73 2.06 -4.27
N TYR A 138 -3.22 1.73 -3.07
CA TYR A 138 -4.04 0.53 -2.85
C TYR A 138 -5.25 0.54 -3.80
N PRO A 139 -5.62 -0.62 -4.40
CA PRO A 139 -5.14 -1.98 -4.13
C PRO A 139 -4.01 -2.48 -5.03
N LEU A 140 -3.23 -1.58 -5.64
CA LEU A 140 -2.07 -2.00 -6.43
C LEU A 140 -0.92 -2.38 -5.50
N ASP A 141 -0.25 -3.49 -5.79
CA ASP A 141 1.01 -3.89 -5.15
C ASP A 141 1.75 -4.84 -6.10
N GLY A 142 2.95 -4.45 -6.54
CA GLY A 142 3.73 -5.23 -7.49
C GLY A 142 4.25 -6.56 -6.94
N GLU A 143 4.21 -6.74 -5.61
CA GLU A 143 4.57 -7.99 -4.94
C GLU A 143 3.35 -8.84 -4.55
N LEU A 144 2.14 -8.29 -4.71
CA LEU A 144 0.86 -8.94 -4.47
C LEU A 144 -0.13 -8.64 -5.61
N PRO A 145 0.13 -9.09 -6.85
CA PRO A 145 -0.74 -8.78 -7.98
C PRO A 145 -2.18 -9.30 -7.81
N GLU A 146 -2.36 -10.40 -7.08
CA GLU A 146 -3.68 -10.98 -6.74
C GLU A 146 -4.50 -10.10 -5.79
N LEU A 147 -3.86 -9.15 -5.08
CA LEU A 147 -4.55 -8.19 -4.23
C LEU A 147 -5.58 -7.38 -5.02
N LEU A 148 -5.30 -7.10 -6.30
CA LEU A 148 -6.25 -6.38 -7.13
C LEU A 148 -7.58 -7.14 -7.25
N GLY A 149 -7.55 -8.45 -7.44
CA GLY A 149 -8.76 -9.27 -7.49
C GLY A 149 -9.38 -9.47 -6.11
N ALA A 150 -8.57 -9.67 -5.08
CA ALA A 150 -9.05 -9.85 -3.71
C ALA A 150 -9.71 -8.60 -3.11
N ALA A 151 -9.28 -7.41 -3.52
CA ALA A 151 -9.92 -6.15 -3.17
C ALA A 151 -11.18 -5.86 -4.01
N ASP A 152 -11.51 -6.71 -5.01
CA ASP A 152 -12.73 -6.53 -5.80
C ASP A 152 -13.95 -7.13 -5.09
N GLY A 153 -14.74 -6.29 -4.42
CA GLY A 153 -15.94 -6.76 -3.72
C GLY A 153 -16.92 -7.51 -4.64
N ALA A 154 -17.11 -7.05 -5.88
CA ALA A 154 -18.01 -7.72 -6.82
C ALA A 154 -17.51 -9.11 -7.22
N GLY A 155 -16.22 -9.23 -7.58
CA GLY A 155 -15.57 -10.49 -7.89
C GLY A 155 -15.51 -11.43 -6.69
N MET A 156 -15.13 -10.92 -5.52
CA MET A 156 -15.04 -11.71 -4.29
C MET A 156 -16.40 -12.17 -3.77
N ARG A 157 -17.48 -11.41 -3.97
CA ARG A 157 -18.84 -11.86 -3.67
C ARG A 157 -19.14 -13.17 -4.41
N ALA A 158 -18.88 -13.23 -5.71
CA ALA A 158 -19.12 -14.42 -6.52
C ALA A 158 -18.22 -15.59 -6.11
N HIS A 159 -16.95 -15.30 -5.81
CA HIS A 159 -16.00 -16.31 -5.35
C HIS A 159 -16.41 -16.90 -3.99
N LEU A 160 -16.71 -16.05 -3.00
CA LEU A 160 -17.10 -16.47 -1.66
C LEU A 160 -18.46 -17.18 -1.65
N ALA A 161 -19.42 -16.76 -2.47
CA ALA A 161 -20.70 -17.47 -2.63
C ALA A 161 -20.49 -18.94 -3.01
N SER A 162 -19.48 -19.23 -3.86
CA SER A 162 -19.16 -20.61 -4.26
C SER A 162 -18.56 -21.47 -3.13
N LEU A 163 -17.95 -20.82 -2.12
CA LEU A 163 -17.28 -21.48 -1.00
C LEU A 163 -18.17 -21.62 0.24
N LEU A 164 -19.11 -20.69 0.42
CA LEU A 164 -20.00 -20.62 1.59
C LEU A 164 -21.27 -21.49 1.45
N GLY A 165 -21.40 -22.24 0.36
CA GLY A 165 -22.45 -23.23 0.17
C GLY A 165 -23.83 -22.60 0.01
N THR A 166 -24.67 -22.68 1.05
CA THR A 166 -26.06 -22.18 1.00
C THR A 166 -26.16 -20.67 1.20
N TYR A 167 -25.15 -20.04 1.79
CA TYR A 167 -25.16 -18.60 2.00
C TYR A 167 -24.79 -17.87 0.70
N THR A 168 -25.73 -17.06 0.20
CA THR A 168 -25.53 -16.27 -1.02
C THR A 168 -25.50 -14.78 -0.67
N PRO A 169 -24.32 -14.15 -0.58
CA PRO A 169 -24.23 -12.73 -0.25
C PRO A 169 -24.76 -11.85 -1.38
N ASP A 170 -25.54 -10.83 -1.01
CA ASP A 170 -25.98 -9.74 -1.89
C ASP A 170 -24.88 -8.66 -2.02
N THR A 171 -24.12 -8.43 -0.94
CA THR A 171 -23.02 -7.46 -0.89
C THR A 171 -21.74 -8.10 -0.38
N CYS A 172 -20.60 -7.54 -0.78
CA CYS A 172 -19.28 -7.91 -0.27
C CYS A 172 -18.42 -6.66 -0.23
N GLU A 173 -18.06 -6.24 0.98
CA GLU A 173 -17.21 -5.09 1.24
C GLU A 173 -15.85 -5.60 1.73
N PRO A 174 -14.81 -5.59 0.89
CA PRO A 174 -13.46 -5.89 1.31
C PRO A 174 -12.90 -4.70 2.11
N GLU A 175 -12.21 -5.02 3.20
CA GLU A 175 -11.52 -4.09 4.07
C GLU A 175 -10.10 -4.62 4.30
N LEU A 176 -9.10 -3.81 3.97
CA LEU A 176 -7.73 -4.11 4.34
C LEU A 176 -7.57 -4.03 5.87
N VAL A 177 -7.15 -5.13 6.48
CA VAL A 177 -6.92 -5.21 7.93
C VAL A 177 -5.45 -5.02 8.25
N ASP A 178 -4.56 -5.63 7.46
CA ASP A 178 -3.13 -5.64 7.76
C ASP A 178 -2.30 -5.89 6.49
N TYR A 179 -1.21 -5.13 6.35
CA TYR A 179 -0.08 -5.44 5.47
C TYR A 179 1.00 -6.17 6.28
N GLY A 180 0.90 -7.49 6.30
CA GLY A 180 1.89 -8.34 6.93
C GLY A 180 3.28 -8.20 6.30
N ARG A 181 4.30 -8.59 7.08
CA ARG A 181 5.66 -8.72 6.57
C ARG A 181 5.73 -9.77 5.45
N GLN A 182 6.76 -9.67 4.60
CA GLN A 182 7.10 -10.68 3.58
C GLN A 182 5.99 -10.93 2.55
N ARG A 183 5.42 -9.87 1.96
CA ARG A 183 4.42 -9.97 0.87
C ARG A 183 3.18 -10.74 1.34
N ARG A 184 2.54 -10.23 2.39
CA ARG A 184 1.30 -10.78 2.91
C ARG A 184 0.32 -9.65 3.16
N CYS A 185 -0.96 -9.91 2.95
CA CYS A 185 -2.00 -9.02 3.41
C CYS A 185 -3.19 -9.80 3.94
N THR A 186 -3.88 -9.22 4.91
CA THR A 186 -5.14 -9.75 5.43
C THR A 186 -6.27 -8.81 5.03
N LEU A 187 -7.29 -9.37 4.39
CA LEU A 187 -8.53 -8.70 4.05
C LEU A 187 -9.66 -9.26 4.91
N ARG A 188 -10.55 -8.39 5.37
CA ARG A 188 -11.83 -8.73 5.98
C ARG A 188 -12.93 -8.44 4.96
N TYR A 189 -13.77 -9.42 4.70
CA TYR A 189 -14.93 -9.28 3.84
C TYR A 189 -16.18 -9.20 4.72
N ARG A 190 -16.87 -8.07 4.67
CA ARG A 190 -18.21 -7.94 5.23
C ARG A 190 -19.22 -8.31 4.15
N LEU A 191 -19.91 -9.42 4.38
CA LEU A 191 -20.92 -9.96 3.49
C LEU A 191 -22.29 -9.61 4.06
N GLY A 192 -23.15 -8.99 3.26
CA GLY A 192 -24.55 -8.77 3.60
C GLY A 192 -25.44 -9.64 2.71
N GLY A 193 -26.52 -10.18 3.27
CA GLY A 193 -27.49 -10.98 2.53
C GLY A 193 -28.79 -11.18 3.29
N ALA A 194 -29.78 -11.80 2.65
CA ALA A 194 -31.10 -12.05 3.23
C ALA A 194 -31.06 -12.85 4.55
N ASP A 195 -30.06 -13.73 4.72
CA ASP A 195 -29.86 -14.55 5.91
C ASP A 195 -29.05 -13.84 7.02
N GLY A 196 -28.71 -12.56 6.82
CA GLY A 196 -27.93 -11.73 7.73
C GLY A 196 -26.50 -11.46 7.26
N ASP A 197 -25.75 -10.74 8.09
CA ASP A 197 -24.37 -10.35 7.81
C ASP A 197 -23.38 -11.44 8.25
N MET A 198 -22.31 -11.63 7.46
CA MET A 198 -21.21 -12.55 7.75
C MET A 198 -19.86 -11.85 7.58
N LEU A 199 -18.90 -12.19 8.43
CA LEU A 199 -17.51 -11.77 8.29
C LEU A 199 -16.64 -12.95 7.87
N VAL A 200 -15.83 -12.75 6.85
CA VAL A 200 -14.82 -13.72 6.38
C VAL A 200 -13.45 -13.04 6.37
N TYR A 201 -12.41 -13.72 6.82
CA TYR A 201 -11.04 -13.22 6.72
C TYR A 201 -10.29 -14.00 5.64
N GLY A 202 -9.65 -13.26 4.73
CA GLY A 202 -8.75 -13.83 3.73
C GLY A 202 -7.32 -13.36 3.93
N LYS A 203 -6.38 -14.30 3.83
CA LYS A 203 -4.95 -14.01 3.80
C LYS A 203 -4.41 -14.30 2.41
N LEU A 204 -3.75 -13.30 1.82
CA LEU A 204 -2.95 -13.46 0.61
C LEU A 204 -1.47 -13.56 0.99
N THR A 205 -0.75 -14.39 0.27
CA THR A 205 0.71 -14.49 0.34
C THR A 205 1.30 -14.29 -1.06
N GLY A 206 2.53 -13.76 -1.14
CA GLY A 206 3.18 -13.42 -2.42
C GLY A 206 3.54 -14.60 -3.33
N ASP A 207 3.28 -15.84 -2.91
CA ASP A 207 3.28 -17.04 -3.75
C ASP A 207 1.90 -17.34 -4.37
N GLY A 208 0.93 -16.44 -4.18
CA GLY A 208 -0.44 -16.56 -4.68
C GLY A 208 -1.33 -17.49 -3.84
N SER A 209 -0.83 -18.05 -2.74
CA SER A 209 -1.65 -18.90 -1.87
C SER A 209 -2.68 -18.06 -1.10
N VAL A 210 -3.89 -18.59 -0.98
CA VAL A 210 -5.00 -17.94 -0.28
C VAL A 210 -5.51 -18.86 0.82
N ALA A 211 -5.61 -18.32 2.03
CA ALA A 211 -6.26 -18.99 3.15
C ALA A 211 -7.45 -18.17 3.63
N LEU A 212 -8.61 -18.82 3.78
CA LEU A 212 -9.85 -18.22 4.27
C LEU A 212 -10.17 -18.78 5.67
N ALA A 213 -10.61 -17.90 6.58
CA ALA A 213 -10.97 -18.23 7.96
C ALA A 213 -12.23 -17.48 8.39
#